data_AF-A0A6I6MRM4-F1
#
_entry.id   AF-A0A6I6MRM4-F1
#
_cell.length_a   1.000
_cell.length_b   1.000
_cell.length_c   1.000
_cell.angle_alpha   90.00
_cell.angle_beta   90.00
_cell.angle_gamma   90.00
#
_symmetry.space_group_name_H-M   'P 1'
#
loop_
_entity.id
_entity.type
_entity.pdbx_description
1 polymer ?
#
loop_
_entity_poly.entity_id
_entity_poly.type
_entity_poly.pdbx_seq_one_letter_code
_entity_poly.pdbx_strand_id
1 'polypeptide(L)'
;MITRPISRAALLAGMLGVGLLAAAPNAYAARNTEAETYVQANAASALRTLGDNNISSTQRRQTFNTLMAQFSDMPRIANFVLGRYSAQLRSDATLRTEWTRTFQEYAIAVYEDRLARFSGSAIRVTGSTERVAGRDVIVTSEIEPRGGGRAMTVQWRLLRSGNAWKVVDVSLLLEGNQIWLAQQQQRDFLAELDSNNGDIRALMTDIRGMTTAMRQRVVARS
;
A
#
# COMPACT_ATOMS: atom_id res chain seq x y z
N MET A 1 -17.10 -69.11 -40.89
CA MET A 1 -17.94 -68.02 -40.33
C MET A 1 -17.53 -66.73 -41.04
N ILE A 2 -18.33 -66.16 -41.96
CA ILE A 2 -19.58 -65.38 -41.75
C ILE A 2 -19.25 -63.98 -41.17
N THR A 3 -19.57 -62.82 -41.78
CA THR A 3 -20.12 -62.46 -43.12
C THR A 3 -19.93 -60.94 -43.42
N ARG A 4 -19.70 -60.61 -44.70
CA ARG A 4 -20.21 -59.45 -45.51
C ARG A 4 -19.97 -57.96 -45.10
N PRO A 5 -19.62 -57.07 -46.07
CA PRO A 5 -19.65 -55.61 -45.94
C PRO A 5 -20.88 -54.94 -46.59
N ILE A 6 -21.54 -53.99 -45.90
CA ILE A 6 -22.65 -53.10 -46.35
C ILE A 6 -22.65 -51.87 -45.40
N SER A 7 -22.97 -50.60 -45.74
CA SER A 7 -22.94 -49.76 -46.97
C SER A 7 -23.14 -48.28 -46.56
N ARG A 8 -23.06 -47.31 -47.48
CA ARG A 8 -23.46 -45.90 -47.24
C ARG A 8 -24.99 -45.71 -47.32
N ALA A 9 -25.63 -45.24 -46.24
CA ALA A 9 -26.91 -44.54 -46.23
C ALA A 9 -26.99 -43.76 -44.89
N ALA A 10 -26.78 -42.45 -44.85
CA ALA A 10 -27.72 -41.39 -45.24
C ALA A 10 -28.98 -41.32 -44.36
N LEU A 11 -29.00 -40.37 -43.42
CA LEU A 11 -30.20 -39.61 -43.04
C LEU A 11 -29.79 -38.31 -42.34
N LEU A 12 -30.15 -37.18 -42.97
CA LEU A 12 -29.98 -35.84 -42.41
C LEU A 12 -31.22 -35.48 -41.57
N ALA A 13 -30.98 -35.13 -40.31
CA ALA A 13 -31.79 -34.19 -39.53
C ALA A 13 -30.83 -33.57 -38.49
N GLY A 14 -30.63 -32.27 -38.40
CA GLY A 14 -31.55 -31.19 -38.76
C GLY A 14 -31.77 -30.31 -37.54
N MET A 15 -30.69 -29.85 -36.90
CA MET A 15 -30.75 -28.86 -35.82
C MET A 15 -29.84 -27.68 -36.16
N LEU A 16 -30.47 -26.54 -36.38
CA LEU A 16 -29.83 -25.23 -36.39
C LEU A 16 -29.29 -24.94 -35.00
N GLY A 17 -28.03 -25.32 -34.75
CA GLY A 17 -27.30 -24.90 -33.57
C GLY A 17 -27.04 -23.40 -33.65
N VAL A 18 -27.99 -22.59 -33.17
CA VAL A 18 -27.78 -21.15 -32.96
C VAL A 18 -26.63 -21.02 -31.97
N GLY A 19 -25.47 -20.63 -32.49
CA GLY A 19 -24.29 -20.34 -31.69
C GLY A 19 -24.56 -19.13 -30.81
N LEU A 20 -25.07 -19.38 -29.60
CA LEU A 20 -25.07 -18.42 -28.51
C LEU A 20 -23.60 -18.13 -28.17
N LEU A 21 -23.04 -17.13 -28.86
CA LEU A 21 -21.89 -16.38 -28.40
C LEU A 21 -22.30 -15.70 -27.10
N ALA A 22 -22.20 -16.46 -26.00
CA ALA A 22 -22.31 -15.94 -24.66
C ALA A 22 -21.18 -14.93 -24.50
N ALA A 23 -21.51 -13.65 -24.66
CA ALA A 23 -20.66 -12.56 -24.27
C ALA A 23 -20.48 -12.66 -22.76
N ALA A 24 -19.45 -13.39 -22.33
CA ALA A 24 -19.02 -13.41 -20.95
C ALA A 24 -18.84 -11.94 -20.53
N PRO A 25 -19.52 -11.46 -19.48
CA PRO A 25 -19.35 -10.09 -19.04
C PRO A 25 -17.86 -9.92 -18.75
N ASN A 26 -17.22 -8.96 -19.44
CA ASN A 26 -15.82 -8.66 -19.22
C ASN A 26 -15.65 -8.41 -17.72
N ALA A 27 -14.91 -9.29 -17.04
CA ALA A 27 -14.61 -9.20 -15.63
C ALA A 27 -13.57 -8.11 -15.40
N TYR A 28 -13.91 -6.87 -15.77
CA TYR A 28 -13.25 -5.69 -15.27
C TYR A 28 -13.32 -5.77 -13.75
N ALA A 29 -12.15 -5.81 -13.10
CA ALA A 29 -12.08 -5.71 -11.66
C ALA A 29 -12.88 -4.48 -11.22
N ALA A 30 -13.83 -4.67 -10.31
CA ALA A 30 -14.69 -3.59 -9.87
C ALA A 30 -13.82 -2.44 -9.34
N ARG A 31 -14.01 -1.24 -9.90
CA ARG A 31 -13.40 -0.02 -9.37
C ARG A 31 -14.18 0.42 -8.14
N ASN A 32 -13.46 0.86 -7.12
CA ASN A 32 -14.03 1.42 -5.91
C ASN A 32 -13.78 2.93 -5.86
N THR A 33 -14.75 3.70 -6.36
CA THR A 33 -14.66 5.17 -6.47
C THR A 33 -14.49 5.86 -5.11
N GLU A 34 -15.00 5.29 -4.02
CA GLU A 34 -14.79 5.82 -2.66
C GLU A 34 -13.32 5.71 -2.25
N ALA A 35 -12.70 4.54 -2.43
CA ALA A 35 -11.29 4.30 -2.13
C ALA A 35 -10.37 5.15 -3.03
N GLU A 36 -10.69 5.28 -4.32
CA GLU A 36 -9.98 6.15 -5.26
C GLU A 36 -10.04 7.62 -4.84
N THR A 37 -11.23 8.14 -4.52
CA THR A 37 -11.42 9.52 -4.05
C THR A 37 -10.67 9.77 -2.73
N TYR A 38 -10.71 8.80 -1.82
CA TYR A 38 -10.00 8.86 -0.55
C TYR A 38 -8.48 8.95 -0.73
N VAL A 39 -7.88 8.15 -1.63
CA VAL A 39 -6.45 8.29 -1.97
C VAL A 39 -6.15 9.63 -2.62
N GLN A 40 -6.93 10.02 -3.63
CA GLN A 40 -6.72 11.26 -4.37
C GLN A 40 -6.68 12.49 -3.44
N ALA A 41 -7.65 12.60 -2.51
CA ALA A 41 -7.74 13.73 -1.59
C ALA A 41 -6.62 13.74 -0.53
N ASN A 42 -6.35 12.60 0.13
CA ASN A 42 -5.39 12.53 1.23
C ASN A 42 -3.94 12.64 0.73
N ALA A 43 -3.59 11.89 -0.32
CA ALA A 43 -2.23 11.92 -0.87
C ALA A 43 -1.90 13.29 -1.51
N ALA A 44 -2.84 13.91 -2.24
CA ALA A 44 -2.63 15.26 -2.77
C ALA A 44 -2.43 16.30 -1.65
N SER A 45 -3.13 16.14 -0.52
CA SER A 45 -2.97 17.02 0.63
C SER A 45 -1.62 16.82 1.33
N ALA A 46 -1.18 15.57 1.50
CA ALA A 46 0.14 15.25 2.05
C ALA A 46 1.28 15.80 1.17
N LEU A 47 1.23 15.60 -0.15
CA LEU A 47 2.21 16.13 -1.09
C LEU A 47 2.23 17.66 -1.15
N ARG A 48 1.06 18.31 -1.06
CA ARG A 48 0.93 19.77 -0.98
C ARG A 48 1.57 20.31 0.29
N THR A 49 1.29 19.71 1.45
CA THR A 49 1.91 20.09 2.72
C THR A 49 3.43 19.97 2.65
N LEU A 50 3.98 18.89 2.10
CA LEU A 50 5.44 18.74 1.93
C LEU A 50 6.07 19.80 0.99
N GLY A 51 5.30 20.37 0.06
CA GLY A 51 5.72 21.44 -0.84
C GLY A 51 5.43 22.87 -0.34
N ASP A 52 4.79 23.04 0.82
CA ASP A 52 4.40 24.35 1.32
C ASP A 52 5.57 25.06 2.01
N ASN A 53 6.04 26.15 1.39
CA ASN A 53 7.13 26.99 1.88
C ASN A 53 6.64 28.22 2.65
N ASN A 54 5.33 28.42 2.79
CA ASN A 54 4.76 29.54 3.54
C ASN A 54 4.67 29.25 5.06
N ILE A 55 4.91 28.00 5.46
CA ILE A 55 4.87 27.53 6.84
C ILE A 55 6.24 27.04 7.30
N SER A 56 6.51 27.12 8.60
CA SER A 56 7.77 26.62 9.18
C SER A 56 7.94 25.12 8.95
N SER A 57 9.19 24.64 8.88
CA SER A 57 9.50 23.21 8.75
C SER A 57 8.90 22.36 9.88
N THR A 58 8.81 22.90 11.11
CA THR A 58 8.13 22.24 12.23
C THR A 58 6.62 22.14 12.02
N GLN A 59 5.96 23.22 11.61
CA GLN A 59 4.53 23.21 11.32
C GLN A 59 4.18 22.30 10.14
N ARG A 60 5.00 22.32 9.08
CA ARG A 60 4.89 21.41 7.93
C ARG A 60 4.90 19.95 8.33
N ARG A 61 5.86 19.55 9.17
CA ARG A 61 5.93 18.19 9.73
C ARG A 61 4.70 17.87 10.58
N GLN A 62 4.27 18.76 11.48
CA GLN A 62 3.10 18.51 12.34
C GLN A 62 1.80 18.32 11.53
N THR A 63 1.58 19.12 10.49
CA THR A 63 0.47 18.97 9.55
C THR A 63 0.58 17.65 8.77
N PHE A 64 1.76 17.32 8.23
CA PHE A 64 2.00 16.06 7.52
C PHE A 64 1.73 14.84 8.41
N ASN A 65 2.20 14.86 9.66
CA ASN A 65 1.99 13.79 10.65
C ASN A 65 0.49 13.57 10.91
N THR A 66 -0.28 14.65 10.99
CA THR A 66 -1.73 14.62 11.21
C THR A 66 -2.44 13.99 10.00
N LEU A 67 -2.07 14.41 8.78
CA LEU A 67 -2.58 13.83 7.54
C LEU A 67 -2.23 12.34 7.42
N MET A 68 -1.00 11.93 7.73
CA MET A 68 -0.59 10.52 7.65
C MET A 68 -1.31 9.64 8.69
N ALA A 69 -1.56 10.13 9.90
CA ALA A 69 -2.38 9.43 10.89
C ALA A 69 -3.86 9.32 10.48
N GLN A 70 -4.38 10.30 9.74
CA GLN A 70 -5.73 10.24 9.15
C GLN A 70 -5.78 9.31 7.93
N PHE A 71 -4.73 9.26 7.12
CA PHE A 71 -4.67 8.49 5.86
C PHE A 71 -4.38 6.99 6.05
N SER A 72 -3.58 6.64 7.06
CA SER A 72 -3.08 5.28 7.28
C SER A 72 -3.55 4.66 8.61
N ASP A 73 -3.69 3.35 8.64
CA ASP A 73 -3.94 2.56 9.86
C ASP A 73 -2.60 2.26 10.55
N MET A 74 -1.97 3.31 11.11
CA MET A 74 -0.67 3.20 11.79
C MET A 74 -0.63 2.10 12.86
N PRO A 75 -1.65 1.91 13.73
CA PRO A 75 -1.65 0.80 14.70
C PRO A 75 -1.67 -0.58 14.04
N ARG A 76 -2.45 -0.79 12.95
CA ARG A 76 -2.43 -2.06 12.23
C ARG A 76 -1.08 -2.33 11.58
N ILE A 77 -0.47 -1.32 10.95
CA ILE A 77 0.84 -1.45 10.30
C ILE A 77 1.91 -1.78 11.35
N ALA A 78 1.92 -1.07 12.49
CA ALA A 78 2.84 -1.31 13.59
C ALA A 78 2.75 -2.75 14.13
N ASN A 79 1.55 -3.33 14.23
CA ASN A 79 1.37 -4.73 14.62
C ASN A 79 1.77 -5.70 13.50
N PHE A 80 1.49 -5.37 12.24
CA PHE A 80 1.81 -6.21 11.08
C PHE A 80 3.32 -6.42 10.93
N VAL A 81 4.13 -5.36 11.00
CA VAL A 81 5.58 -5.46 10.76
C VAL A 81 6.34 -6.29 11.81
N LEU A 82 5.80 -6.46 13.03
CA LEU A 82 6.39 -7.37 14.03
C LEU A 82 6.08 -8.86 13.76
N GLY A 83 5.16 -9.16 12.84
CA GLY A 83 4.73 -10.52 12.52
C GLY A 83 4.35 -11.32 13.77
N ARG A 84 5.06 -12.44 14.00
CA ARG A 84 4.82 -13.35 15.13
C ARG A 84 5.11 -12.73 16.50
N TYR A 85 6.06 -11.79 16.59
CA TYR A 85 6.45 -11.15 17.86
C TYR A 85 5.40 -10.15 18.37
N SER A 86 4.46 -9.72 17.52
CA SER A 86 3.31 -8.88 17.92
C SER A 86 2.48 -9.47 19.07
N ALA A 87 2.59 -10.78 19.33
CA ALA A 87 1.96 -11.42 20.48
C ALA A 87 2.38 -10.82 21.84
N GLN A 88 3.64 -10.41 21.98
CA GLN A 88 4.16 -9.79 23.22
C GLN A 88 3.43 -8.49 23.57
N LEU A 89 2.95 -7.75 22.56
CA LEU A 89 2.21 -6.50 22.74
C LEU A 89 0.81 -6.71 23.34
N ARG A 90 0.30 -7.95 23.37
CA ARG A 90 -0.98 -8.26 24.03
C ARG A 90 -0.81 -8.34 25.54
N SER A 91 0.29 -8.94 26.00
CA SER A 91 0.64 -9.11 27.42
C SER A 91 1.29 -7.87 28.05
N ASP A 92 2.04 -7.07 27.29
CA ASP A 92 2.67 -5.83 27.80
C ASP A 92 2.04 -4.60 27.13
N ALA A 93 1.17 -3.90 27.88
CA ALA A 93 0.50 -2.68 27.43
C ALA A 93 1.43 -1.47 27.34
N THR A 94 2.50 -1.44 28.14
CA THR A 94 3.52 -0.40 28.11
C THR A 94 4.34 -0.54 26.83
N LEU A 95 4.90 -1.73 26.58
CA LEU A 95 5.61 -2.06 25.35
C LEU A 95 4.77 -1.78 24.10
N ARG A 96 3.48 -2.14 24.11
CA ARG A 96 2.55 -1.82 23.00
C ARG A 96 2.48 -0.32 22.72
N THR A 97 2.41 0.50 23.77
CA THR A 97 2.31 1.96 23.66
C THR A 97 3.63 2.56 23.17
N GLU A 98 4.76 2.13 23.75
CA GLU A 98 6.10 2.57 23.36
C GLU A 98 6.43 2.16 21.91
N TRP A 99 6.13 0.91 21.53
CA TRP A 99 6.29 0.39 20.17
C TRP A 99 5.47 1.19 19.17
N THR A 100 4.16 1.35 19.41
CA THR A 100 3.25 2.03 18.46
C THR A 100 3.72 3.46 18.21
N ARG A 101 4.11 4.19 19.26
CA ARG A 101 4.69 5.54 19.12
C ARG A 101 6.00 5.52 18.34
N THR A 102 6.92 4.63 18.71
CA THR A 102 8.26 4.57 18.10
C THR A 102 8.16 4.21 16.61
N PHE A 103 7.31 3.25 16.25
CA PHE A 103 7.03 2.89 14.87
C PHE A 103 6.35 4.02 14.09
N GLN A 104 5.37 4.72 14.67
CA GLN A 104 4.73 5.86 14.00
C GLN A 104 5.74 6.97 13.67
N GLU A 105 6.63 7.29 14.61
CA GLU A 105 7.70 8.27 14.43
C GLU A 105 8.69 7.86 13.33
N TYR A 106 9.03 6.57 13.25
CA TYR A 106 9.87 5.98 12.20
C TYR A 106 9.19 5.99 10.83
N ALA A 107 7.95 5.50 10.73
CA ALA A 107 7.21 5.42 9.47
C ALA A 107 7.01 6.79 8.84
N ILE A 108 6.69 7.80 9.65
CA ILE A 108 6.62 9.21 9.22
C ILE A 108 7.94 9.66 8.60
N ALA A 109 9.08 9.44 9.28
CA ALA A 109 10.39 9.86 8.77
C ALA A 109 10.79 9.12 7.47
N VAL A 110 10.40 7.84 7.31
CA VAL A 110 10.54 7.10 6.06
C VAL A 110 9.72 7.74 4.93
N TYR A 111 8.47 8.17 5.21
CA TYR A 111 7.64 8.83 4.21
C TYR A 111 8.13 10.25 3.87
N GLU A 112 8.62 11.03 4.84
CA GLU A 112 9.25 12.34 4.59
C GLU A 112 10.48 12.21 3.65
N ASP A 113 11.41 11.29 3.95
CA ASP A 113 12.62 11.06 3.12
C ASP A 113 12.26 10.56 1.70
N ARG A 114 11.31 9.62 1.58
CA ARG A 114 10.89 9.05 0.29
C ARG A 114 10.03 10.00 -0.56
N LEU A 115 9.19 10.84 0.05
CA LEU A 115 8.29 11.75 -0.65
C LEU A 115 8.89 13.14 -0.91
N ALA A 116 10.05 13.49 -0.32
CA ALA A 116 10.70 14.78 -0.54
C ALA A 116 10.86 15.17 -2.03
N ARG A 117 11.19 14.20 -2.91
CA ARG A 117 11.33 14.42 -4.37
C ARG A 117 10.01 14.64 -5.13
N PHE A 118 8.88 14.48 -4.44
CA PHE A 118 7.52 14.71 -4.93
C PHE A 118 6.82 15.87 -4.19
N SER A 119 7.59 16.70 -3.47
CA SER A 119 7.06 17.85 -2.73
C SER A 119 6.38 18.88 -3.66
N GLY A 120 5.07 19.07 -3.45
CA GLY A 120 4.21 19.89 -4.30
C GLY A 120 3.79 19.24 -5.63
N SER A 121 4.17 17.98 -5.90
CA SER A 121 3.79 17.27 -7.11
C SER A 121 2.29 16.99 -7.20
N ALA A 122 1.76 16.99 -8.42
CA ALA A 122 0.44 16.44 -8.69
C ALA A 122 0.45 14.91 -8.57
N ILE A 123 -0.63 14.37 -8.00
CA ILE A 123 -0.97 12.94 -8.00
C ILE A 123 -2.25 12.75 -8.80
N ARG A 124 -2.29 11.71 -9.64
CA ARG A 124 -3.46 11.28 -10.41
C ARG A 124 -3.77 9.83 -10.09
N VAL A 125 -4.91 9.55 -9.45
CA VAL A 125 -5.43 8.18 -9.35
C VAL A 125 -5.86 7.71 -10.74
N THR A 126 -5.37 6.55 -11.16
CA THR A 126 -5.64 5.95 -12.48
C THR A 126 -6.70 4.86 -12.43
N GLY A 127 -6.90 4.24 -11.26
CA GLY A 127 -7.97 3.27 -11.03
C GLY A 127 -7.77 2.47 -9.75
N SER A 128 -8.56 1.41 -9.60
CA SER A 128 -8.49 0.51 -8.45
C SER A 128 -8.95 -0.90 -8.80
N THR A 129 -8.60 -1.84 -7.91
CA THR A 129 -8.92 -3.26 -7.98
C THR A 129 -9.35 -3.72 -6.59
N GLU A 130 -10.60 -4.14 -6.43
CA GLU A 130 -11.03 -4.81 -5.19
C GLU A 130 -10.42 -6.22 -5.10
N ARG A 131 -9.66 -6.47 -4.04
CA ARG A 131 -9.19 -7.81 -3.64
C ARG A 131 -10.27 -8.55 -2.85
N VAL A 132 -11.06 -7.81 -2.08
CA VAL A 132 -12.30 -8.27 -1.45
C VAL A 132 -13.30 -7.12 -1.54
N ALA A 133 -14.44 -7.37 -2.19
CA ALA A 133 -15.47 -6.37 -2.43
C ALA A 133 -15.84 -5.59 -1.16
N GLY A 134 -15.76 -4.25 -1.24
CA GLY A 134 -16.06 -3.34 -0.14
C GLY A 134 -15.19 -3.47 1.11
N ARG A 135 -14.04 -4.17 1.06
CA ARG A 135 -13.20 -4.43 2.26
C ARG A 135 -11.68 -4.33 2.07
N ASP A 136 -11.13 -4.81 0.96
CA ASP A 136 -9.68 -4.78 0.67
C ASP A 136 -9.49 -4.36 -0.80
N VAL A 137 -8.84 -3.22 -1.02
CA VAL A 137 -8.76 -2.56 -2.34
C VAL A 137 -7.32 -2.12 -2.58
N ILE A 138 -6.82 -2.35 -3.80
CA ILE A 138 -5.61 -1.69 -4.29
C ILE A 138 -6.04 -0.52 -5.16
N VAL A 139 -5.67 0.70 -4.78
CA VAL A 139 -5.79 1.90 -5.63
C VAL A 139 -4.44 2.13 -6.31
N THR A 140 -4.44 2.47 -7.60
CA THR A 140 -3.24 2.83 -8.36
C THR A 140 -3.27 4.31 -8.70
N SER A 141 -2.12 4.97 -8.58
CA SER A 141 -1.93 6.37 -8.92
C SER A 141 -0.58 6.62 -9.57
N GLU A 142 -0.44 7.74 -10.26
CA GLU A 142 0.81 8.23 -10.83
C GLU A 142 1.18 9.57 -10.18
N ILE A 143 2.45 9.74 -9.85
CA ILE A 143 3.01 10.97 -9.27
C ILE A 143 4.18 11.45 -10.14
N GLU A 144 4.10 12.68 -10.62
CA GLU A 144 5.15 13.28 -11.46
C GLU A 144 6.24 13.90 -10.56
N PRO A 145 7.54 13.60 -10.74
CA PRO A 145 8.59 14.17 -9.89
C PRO A 145 8.69 15.70 -10.01
N ARG A 146 9.10 16.36 -8.93
CA ARG A 146 9.41 17.80 -8.96
C ARG A 146 10.60 18.04 -9.89
N GLY A 147 10.44 18.91 -10.88
CA GLY A 147 11.44 19.15 -11.92
C GLY A 147 11.30 18.27 -13.18
N GLY A 148 10.27 17.41 -13.25
CA GLY A 148 9.99 16.56 -14.40
C GLY A 148 10.65 15.17 -14.33
N GLY A 149 10.46 14.40 -15.40
CA GLY A 149 10.89 12.99 -15.49
C GLY A 149 9.71 12.03 -15.62
N ARG A 150 9.98 10.73 -15.61
CA ARG A 150 8.92 9.71 -15.74
C ARG A 150 8.06 9.67 -14.47
N ALA A 151 6.74 9.71 -14.64
CA ALA A 151 5.80 9.54 -13.55
C ALA A 151 6.04 8.21 -12.81
N MET A 152 5.99 8.25 -11.47
CA MET A 152 6.11 7.06 -10.63
C MET A 152 4.73 6.47 -10.35
N THR A 153 4.52 5.22 -10.75
CA THR A 153 3.36 4.44 -10.33
C THR A 153 3.48 4.11 -8.85
N VAL A 154 2.43 4.43 -8.09
CA VAL A 154 2.26 4.08 -6.68
C VAL A 154 0.97 3.30 -6.53
N GLN A 155 1.05 2.21 -5.77
CA GLN A 155 -0.11 1.43 -5.36
C GLN A 155 -0.35 1.58 -3.87
N TRP A 156 -1.60 1.72 -3.49
CA TRP A 156 -2.04 1.90 -2.11
C TRP A 156 -2.94 0.72 -1.80
N ARG A 157 -2.63 -0.07 -0.78
CA ARG A 157 -3.55 -1.08 -0.26
C ARG A 157 -4.38 -0.47 0.86
N LEU A 158 -5.69 -0.47 0.69
CA LEU A 158 -6.64 0.07 1.64
C LEU A 158 -7.48 -1.05 2.23
N LEU A 159 -7.66 -1.02 3.55
CA LEU A 159 -8.68 -1.82 4.23
C LEU A 159 -9.78 -0.90 4.76
N ARG A 160 -11.01 -1.42 4.79
CA ARG A 160 -12.12 -0.73 5.44
C ARG A 160 -12.07 -0.96 6.95
N SER A 161 -12.12 0.13 7.72
CA SER A 161 -12.10 0.15 9.18
C SER A 161 -13.36 0.86 9.68
N GLY A 162 -14.37 0.07 10.05
CA GLY A 162 -15.73 0.60 10.21
C GLY A 162 -16.23 1.17 8.88
N ASN A 163 -16.69 2.42 8.89
CA ASN A 163 -17.17 3.11 7.68
C ASN A 163 -16.06 3.85 6.91
N ALA A 164 -14.82 3.90 7.42
CA ALA A 164 -13.72 4.63 6.81
C ALA A 164 -12.75 3.72 6.06
N TRP A 165 -12.21 4.20 4.94
CA TRP A 165 -11.02 3.61 4.33
C TRP A 165 -9.75 4.02 5.10
N LYS A 166 -8.75 3.14 5.13
CA LYS A 166 -7.41 3.41 5.65
C LYS A 166 -6.35 2.69 4.83
N VAL A 167 -5.24 3.36 4.51
CA VAL A 167 -4.06 2.72 3.91
C VAL A 167 -3.37 1.80 4.93
N VAL A 168 -3.04 0.59 4.51
CA VAL A 168 -2.33 -0.42 5.32
C VAL A 168 -1.00 -0.87 4.70
N ASP A 169 -0.77 -0.57 3.43
CA ASP A 169 0.50 -0.81 2.75
C ASP A 169 0.61 0.12 1.53
N VAL A 170 1.83 0.45 1.14
CA VAL A 170 2.13 1.27 -0.04
C VAL A 170 3.17 0.51 -0.87
N SER A 171 2.94 0.42 -2.18
CA SER A 171 3.86 -0.19 -3.13
C SER A 171 4.43 0.86 -4.08
N LEU A 172 5.76 0.82 -4.24
CA LEU A 172 6.50 1.67 -5.16
C LEU A 172 7.14 0.80 -6.24
N LEU A 173 7.10 1.28 -7.50
CA LEU A 173 7.92 0.72 -8.57
C LEU A 173 9.29 1.42 -8.59
N LEU A 174 10.33 0.74 -8.11
CA LEU A 174 11.69 1.25 -8.04
C LEU A 174 12.60 0.37 -8.89
N GLU A 175 13.30 0.96 -9.87
CA GLU A 175 14.27 0.25 -10.73
C GLU A 175 13.69 -0.98 -11.46
N GLY A 176 12.38 -0.95 -11.75
CA GLY A 176 11.63 -2.06 -12.37
C GLY A 176 11.07 -3.08 -11.38
N ASN A 177 11.48 -3.04 -10.11
CA ASN A 177 10.99 -3.91 -9.05
C ASN A 177 9.82 -3.27 -8.30
N GLN A 178 8.72 -4.01 -8.14
CA GLN A 178 7.59 -3.59 -7.31
C GLN A 178 7.84 -3.97 -5.84
N ILE A 179 7.85 -2.99 -4.95
CA ILE A 179 8.17 -3.18 -3.53
C ILE A 179 7.01 -2.66 -2.67
N TRP A 180 6.34 -3.57 -1.95
CA TRP A 180 5.40 -3.26 -0.88
C TRP A 180 6.15 -2.95 0.42
N LEU A 181 5.99 -1.73 0.94
CA LEU A 181 6.83 -1.17 2.00
C LEU A 181 6.59 -1.82 3.36
N ALA A 182 5.34 -2.06 3.76
CA ALA A 182 5.06 -2.71 5.04
C ALA A 182 5.50 -4.19 5.01
N GLN A 183 5.37 -4.86 3.87
CA GLN A 183 5.87 -6.23 3.68
C GLN A 183 7.39 -6.31 3.67
N GLN A 184 8.09 -5.31 3.12
CA GLN A 184 9.54 -5.22 3.25
C GLN A 184 9.94 -5.01 4.71
N GLN A 185 9.39 -3.98 5.38
CA GLN A 185 9.68 -3.69 6.79
C GLN A 185 9.39 -4.90 7.69
N GLN A 186 8.35 -5.68 7.41
CA GLN A 186 8.07 -6.92 8.12
C GLN A 186 9.20 -7.95 7.97
N ARG A 187 9.75 -8.14 6.77
CA ARG A 187 10.88 -9.08 6.58
C ARG A 187 12.13 -8.58 7.29
N ASP A 188 12.43 -7.29 7.15
CA ASP A 188 13.62 -6.67 7.71
C ASP A 188 13.59 -6.73 9.26
N PHE A 189 12.45 -6.37 9.88
CA PHE A 189 12.27 -6.46 11.33
C PHE A 189 12.17 -7.89 11.85
N LEU A 190 11.58 -8.83 11.09
CA LEU A 190 11.63 -10.24 11.46
C LEU A 190 13.06 -10.77 11.43
N ALA A 191 13.89 -10.43 10.45
CA ALA A 191 15.29 -10.87 10.43
C ALA A 191 16.07 -10.38 11.66
N GLU A 192 15.84 -9.12 12.07
CA GLU A 192 16.44 -8.55 13.28
C GLU A 192 15.92 -9.24 14.56
N LEU A 193 14.60 -9.37 14.71
CA LEU A 193 13.96 -10.04 15.86
C LEU A 193 14.34 -11.53 15.97
N ASP A 194 14.52 -12.21 14.84
CA ASP A 194 14.96 -13.61 14.80
C ASP A 194 16.42 -13.72 15.28
N SER A 195 17.27 -12.71 15.00
CA SER A 195 18.66 -12.66 15.47
C SER A 195 18.82 -12.24 16.93
N ASN A 196 17.89 -11.43 17.47
CA ASN A 196 17.98 -10.85 18.82
C ASN A 196 17.12 -11.56 19.89
N ASN A 197 16.61 -12.75 19.59
CA ASN A 197 15.68 -13.54 20.43
C ASN A 197 14.29 -12.90 20.64
N GLY A 198 13.88 -11.98 19.77
CA GLY A 198 12.56 -11.35 19.80
C GLY A 198 12.46 -10.13 20.70
N ASP A 199 13.58 -9.46 20.99
CA ASP A 199 13.61 -8.24 21.77
C ASP A 199 13.11 -7.03 20.94
N ILE A 200 11.85 -6.68 21.18
CA ILE A 200 11.20 -5.51 20.57
C ILE A 200 11.81 -4.20 21.09
N ARG A 201 12.39 -4.16 22.30
CA ARG A 201 13.02 -2.94 22.85
C ARG A 201 14.40 -2.69 22.23
N ALA A 202 15.13 -3.74 21.88
CA ALA A 202 16.32 -3.64 21.02
C ALA A 202 15.95 -3.06 19.65
N LEU A 203 14.97 -3.65 18.94
CA LEU A 203 14.46 -3.12 17.66
C LEU A 203 14.00 -1.67 17.76
N MET A 204 13.30 -1.30 18.84
CA MET A 204 12.91 0.10 19.09
C MET A 204 14.10 1.06 19.20
N THR A 205 15.25 0.59 19.68
CA THR A 205 16.46 1.41 19.80
C THR A 205 17.06 1.69 18.41
N ASP A 206 17.15 0.65 17.58
CA ASP A 206 17.73 0.75 16.24
C ASP A 206 16.86 1.61 15.30
N ILE A 207 15.53 1.41 15.32
CA ILE A 207 14.62 2.26 14.53
C ILE A 207 14.60 3.72 15.02
N ARG A 208 14.86 4.02 16.31
CA ARG A 208 15.05 5.41 16.80
C ARG A 208 16.32 6.05 16.25
N GLY A 209 17.41 5.28 16.15
CA GLY A 209 18.64 5.69 15.49
C GLY A 209 18.38 6.05 14.02
N MET A 210 17.74 5.14 13.27
CA MET A 210 17.37 5.38 11.87
C MET A 210 16.43 6.59 11.70
N THR A 211 15.44 6.75 12.58
CA THR A 211 14.51 7.90 12.58
C THR A 211 15.25 9.23 12.74
N THR A 212 16.22 9.27 13.67
CA THR A 212 17.03 10.47 13.92
C THR A 212 17.89 10.82 12.70
N ALA A 213 18.55 9.84 12.09
CA ALA A 213 19.34 10.03 10.88
C ALA A 213 18.50 10.49 9.68
N MET A 214 17.29 9.94 9.49
CA MET A 214 16.35 10.39 8.46
C MET A 214 15.93 11.85 8.66
N ARG A 215 15.51 12.22 9.88
CA ARG A 215 15.10 13.60 10.21
C ARG A 215 16.24 14.61 9.98
N GLN A 216 17.48 14.25 10.30
CA GLN A 216 18.66 15.08 10.00
C GLN A 216 18.86 15.27 8.49
N ARG A 217 18.75 14.21 7.67
CA ARG A 217 18.84 14.32 6.20
C ARG A 217 17.72 15.18 5.59
N VAL A 218 16.50 15.10 6.12
CA VAL A 218 15.38 15.93 5.65
C VAL A 218 15.63 17.40 5.96
N VAL A 219 16.11 17.73 7.17
CA VAL A 219 16.46 19.11 7.55
C VAL A 219 17.60 19.65 6.68
N ALA A 220 18.64 18.85 6.38
CA ALA A 220 19.76 19.25 5.54
C ALA A 220 19.41 19.48 4.04
N ARG A 221 18.18 19.14 3.62
CA ARG A 221 17.65 19.35 2.25
C ARG A 221 16.53 20.39 2.19
N SER A 222 16.12 20.95 3.34
CA SER A 222 14.98 21.88 3.48
C SER A 222 15.41 23.33 3.35
#